data_AF-A0AA43KZH6-F1
#
_entry.id   AF-A0AA43KZH6-F1
#
_cell.length_a   1.000
_cell.length_b   1.000
_cell.length_c   1.000
_cell.angle_alpha   90.00
_cell.angle_beta   90.00
_cell.angle_gamma   90.00
#
_symmetry.space_group_name_H-M   'P 1'
#
loop_
_entity.id
_entity.type
_entity.pdbx_description
1 polymer ?
#
loop_
_entity_poly.entity_id
_entity_poly.type
_entity_poly.pdbx_seq_one_letter_code
_entity_poly.pdbx_strand_id
1 'polypeptide(L)'
;MKKINLYISLLAILLLAGCDYNEEHFSGYDNNLVTDVIAYTGEYTGEYPDAGYFTDRTSLTTAVDKMLKSIYLYNDKNSTAKVSILYGESTPGYSLPKEDYSLKAEDYDSMGKEAGQPGEHDYFDASMDVNGYLIDFVTKKYAGLAVGDIVTIYYLFNEADGKKETLSESFKKENYGWDKTELNSFTANYYYTLIADDYKEMGNGANEPGEKGYFTSAMNIDGYLGSFLRMQYPYAIAEKTAVVVYNYLEKGAVITKTSVYEFDGTNWNSYDPYAPVMTVTTKIADMKYDGSNWSLNLLIGGSVEVTIKKNELLYLIEWVKNNKYAYWIDDLNEFYYGSAAKWGEVNNNYSNWRDKDPNKEYTSLSDDQLQALMDKRISEGFASHVLPALYSDPNPELSYDVSYNVYRGNRAGWNIVSFMYDKDKKVFYEIAAPAKKR
;
A
#
# COMPACT_ATOMS: atom_id res chain seq x y z
N MET A 1 47.92 -48.63 6.68
CA MET A 1 48.68 -48.11 7.84
C MET A 1 49.77 -47.17 7.34
N LYS A 2 50.01 -46.09 8.10
CA LYS A 2 51.02 -45.01 7.94
C LYS A 2 50.68 -43.86 6.98
N LYS A 3 49.89 -42.93 7.55
CA LYS A 3 50.02 -41.47 7.36
C LYS A 3 51.47 -41.06 7.65
N ILE A 4 52.06 -40.27 6.77
CA ILE A 4 53.14 -39.26 6.95
C ILE A 4 53.56 -38.95 5.51
N ASN A 5 53.01 -37.88 4.92
CA ASN A 5 53.57 -37.17 3.74
C ASN A 5 52.76 -35.91 3.39
N LEU A 6 51.96 -35.37 4.32
CA LEU A 6 51.11 -34.19 4.09
C LEU A 6 51.49 -32.99 4.98
N TYR A 7 52.73 -32.94 5.49
CA TYR A 7 53.18 -31.86 6.36
C TYR A 7 54.36 -31.04 5.81
N ILE A 8 54.96 -31.44 4.68
CA ILE A 8 56.09 -30.69 4.09
C ILE A 8 55.61 -29.71 3.00
N SER A 9 54.47 -29.97 2.34
CA SER A 9 53.88 -29.05 1.35
C SER A 9 53.11 -27.88 1.98
N LEU A 10 52.68 -27.99 3.25
CA LEU A 10 52.00 -26.90 3.97
C LEU A 10 52.97 -25.89 4.60
N LEU A 11 54.23 -26.27 4.84
CA LEU A 11 55.21 -25.36 5.44
C LEU A 11 55.86 -24.41 4.41
N ALA A 12 55.85 -24.78 3.11
CA ALA A 12 56.40 -23.94 2.04
C ALA A 12 55.45 -22.80 1.61
N ILE A 13 54.14 -22.92 1.86
CA ILE A 13 53.16 -21.86 1.59
C ILE A 13 53.13 -20.83 2.73
N LEU A 14 53.52 -21.23 3.95
CA LEU A 14 53.67 -20.33 5.11
C LEU A 14 54.93 -19.45 5.07
N LEU A 15 55.87 -19.70 4.16
CA LEU A 15 57.10 -18.91 4.00
C LEU A 15 57.01 -17.86 2.86
N LEU A 16 55.88 -17.79 2.16
CA LEU A 16 55.52 -16.62 1.34
C LEU A 16 54.66 -15.59 2.10
N ALA A 17 54.36 -15.85 3.38
CA ALA A 17 53.77 -14.88 4.32
C ALA A 17 54.83 -13.95 4.93
N GLY A 18 55.86 -13.61 4.16
CA GLY A 18 56.93 -12.70 4.54
C GLY A 18 56.86 -11.46 3.65
N CYS A 19 56.49 -10.35 4.27
CA CYS A 19 56.21 -9.03 3.69
C CYS A 19 54.90 -9.01 2.89
N ASP A 20 53.91 -8.34 3.48
CA ASP A 20 52.76 -7.83 2.77
C ASP A 20 53.26 -6.87 1.68
N TYR A 21 53.47 -7.41 0.48
CA TYR A 21 53.90 -6.65 -0.69
C TYR A 21 52.92 -5.50 -0.99
N ASN A 22 51.65 -5.64 -0.59
CA ASN A 22 50.66 -4.58 -0.72
C ASN A 22 50.87 -3.46 0.31
N GLU A 23 51.27 -3.77 1.54
CA GLU A 23 51.53 -2.76 2.58
C GLU A 23 52.74 -1.85 2.26
N GLU A 24 53.81 -2.41 1.68
CA GLU A 24 55.02 -1.65 1.33
C GLU A 24 54.94 -0.90 -0.01
N HIS A 25 54.13 -1.38 -0.96
CA HIS A 25 54.06 -0.81 -2.32
C HIS A 25 52.72 -0.20 -2.71
N PHE A 26 51.66 -0.47 -1.95
CA PHE A 26 50.29 -0.01 -2.21
C PHE A 26 49.63 0.48 -0.91
N SER A 27 50.27 1.41 -0.20
CA SER A 27 49.70 1.98 1.02
C SER A 27 48.30 2.57 0.76
N GLY A 28 47.29 2.00 1.43
CA GLY A 28 45.88 2.37 1.26
C GLY A 28 45.03 1.44 0.36
N TYR A 29 45.59 0.40 -0.26
CA TYR A 29 44.82 -0.53 -1.09
C TYR A 29 44.00 -1.55 -0.28
N ASP A 30 44.53 -2.06 0.83
CA ASP A 30 43.84 -3.09 1.64
C ASP A 30 42.69 -2.53 2.50
N ASN A 31 42.58 -1.21 2.63
CA ASN A 31 41.52 -0.57 3.43
C ASN A 31 40.28 -0.14 2.63
N ASN A 32 40.29 -0.32 1.31
CA ASN A 32 39.16 -0.01 0.45
C ASN A 32 38.55 -1.31 -0.06
N LEU A 33 37.75 -1.98 0.77
CA LEU A 33 36.76 -2.92 0.26
C LEU A 33 35.95 -2.17 -0.80
N VAL A 34 36.09 -2.56 -2.07
CA VAL A 34 35.25 -2.04 -3.15
C VAL A 34 33.84 -2.49 -2.82
N THR A 35 33.06 -1.58 -2.24
CA THR A 35 31.63 -1.79 -2.02
C THR A 35 30.91 -1.34 -3.29
N ASP A 36 30.23 -2.26 -3.94
CA ASP A 36 29.39 -2.01 -5.11
C ASP A 36 27.93 -2.10 -4.66
N VAL A 37 27.43 -0.99 -4.10
CA VAL A 37 26.00 -0.84 -3.79
C VAL A 37 25.22 -0.85 -5.10
N ILE A 38 24.33 -1.81 -5.25
CA ILE A 38 23.60 -2.09 -6.49
C ILE A 38 22.10 -1.93 -6.28
N ALA A 39 21.43 -1.50 -7.34
CA ALA A 39 19.97 -1.60 -7.46
C ALA A 39 19.60 -2.69 -8.48
N TYR A 40 18.79 -3.64 -8.02
CA TYR A 40 18.24 -4.74 -8.83
C TYR A 40 16.78 -4.47 -9.19
N THR A 41 16.33 -4.95 -10.34
CA THR A 41 14.92 -4.94 -10.74
C THR A 41 14.55 -6.26 -11.39
N GLY A 42 13.41 -6.84 -11.01
CA GLY A 42 12.96 -8.11 -11.59
C GLY A 42 11.59 -8.56 -11.09
N GLU A 43 11.23 -9.78 -11.43
CA GLU A 43 9.98 -10.43 -11.02
C GLU A 43 10.25 -11.47 -9.94
N TYR A 44 9.24 -11.75 -9.11
CA TYR A 44 9.32 -12.85 -8.15
C TYR A 44 9.21 -14.19 -8.86
N THR A 45 10.24 -15.03 -8.67
CA THR A 45 10.38 -16.35 -9.29
C THR A 45 10.36 -17.48 -8.26
N GLY A 46 10.10 -17.16 -6.99
CA GLY A 46 9.92 -18.15 -5.93
C GLY A 46 8.50 -18.76 -5.91
N GLU A 47 8.24 -19.57 -4.89
CA GLU A 47 6.93 -20.20 -4.68
C GLU A 47 5.95 -19.24 -4.01
N TYR A 48 4.78 -19.06 -4.63
CA TYR A 48 3.65 -18.39 -3.99
C TYR A 48 2.96 -19.30 -2.97
N PRO A 49 2.21 -18.71 -2.01
CA PRO A 49 1.24 -19.47 -1.20
C PRO A 49 0.21 -20.20 -2.08
N ASP A 50 -0.53 -21.15 -1.51
CA ASP A 50 -1.56 -21.94 -2.22
C ASP A 50 -2.59 -21.08 -2.97
N ALA A 51 -2.88 -19.87 -2.47
CA ALA A 51 -3.77 -18.91 -3.11
C ALA A 51 -3.21 -18.31 -4.42
N GLY A 52 -1.91 -18.46 -4.69
CA GLY A 52 -1.21 -17.90 -5.85
C GLY A 52 -0.71 -16.46 -5.68
N TYR A 53 -0.86 -15.88 -4.49
CA TYR A 53 -0.43 -14.50 -4.17
C TYR A 53 -0.15 -14.35 -2.67
N PHE A 54 0.60 -13.32 -2.29
CA PHE A 54 0.81 -12.96 -0.88
C PHE A 54 -0.32 -12.07 -0.37
N THR A 55 -0.70 -12.19 0.90
CA THR A 55 -1.64 -11.28 1.59
C THR A 55 -1.06 -10.66 2.86
N ASP A 56 0.12 -11.13 3.27
CA ASP A 56 0.81 -10.71 4.47
C ASP A 56 2.24 -10.27 4.12
N ARG A 57 2.64 -9.11 4.66
CA ARG A 57 3.95 -8.51 4.40
C ARG A 57 5.10 -9.34 4.99
N THR A 58 4.88 -10.08 6.06
CA THR A 58 5.92 -10.87 6.74
C THR A 58 6.32 -12.08 5.89
N SER A 59 5.33 -12.83 5.42
CA SER A 59 5.50 -13.98 4.52
C SER A 59 6.13 -13.57 3.20
N LEU A 60 5.64 -12.48 2.59
CA LEU A 60 6.25 -11.85 1.42
C LEU A 60 7.73 -11.52 1.66
N THR A 61 8.03 -10.78 2.73
CA THR A 61 9.41 -10.35 3.03
C THR A 61 10.35 -11.54 3.14
N THR A 62 9.92 -12.57 3.86
CA THR A 62 10.68 -13.81 4.05
C THR A 62 10.93 -14.54 2.73
N ALA A 63 9.89 -14.62 1.88
CA ALA A 63 9.97 -15.29 0.60
C ALA A 63 10.86 -14.55 -0.40
N VAL A 64 10.77 -13.23 -0.44
CA VAL A 64 11.62 -12.38 -1.31
C VAL A 64 13.06 -12.36 -0.83
N ASP A 65 13.33 -12.27 0.49
CA ASP A 65 14.70 -12.37 1.03
C ASP A 65 15.38 -13.68 0.63
N LYS A 66 14.68 -14.81 0.78
CA LYS A 66 15.18 -16.13 0.37
C LYS A 66 15.52 -16.18 -1.12
N MET A 67 14.65 -15.62 -1.97
CA MET A 67 14.88 -15.56 -3.42
C MET A 67 16.07 -14.67 -3.76
N LEU A 68 16.15 -13.46 -3.22
CA LEU A 68 17.24 -12.53 -3.53
C LEU A 68 18.60 -13.07 -3.07
N LYS A 69 18.67 -13.78 -1.93
CA LYS A 69 19.89 -14.45 -1.46
C LYS A 69 20.31 -15.63 -2.35
N SER A 70 19.39 -16.31 -3.01
CA SER A 70 19.73 -17.40 -3.93
C SER A 70 20.23 -16.90 -5.29
N ILE A 71 19.72 -15.75 -5.74
CA ILE A 71 20.12 -15.12 -7.00
C ILE A 71 21.43 -14.34 -6.82
N TYR A 72 21.55 -13.57 -5.73
CA TYR A 72 22.68 -12.67 -5.48
C TYR A 72 23.48 -13.15 -4.27
N LEU A 73 24.54 -13.93 -4.50
CA LEU A 73 25.38 -14.52 -3.45
C LEU A 73 26.18 -13.47 -2.66
N TYR A 74 26.48 -12.32 -3.27
CA TYR A 74 27.25 -11.24 -2.66
C TYR A 74 26.48 -9.93 -2.84
N ASN A 75 26.13 -9.29 -1.72
CA ASN A 75 25.46 -7.99 -1.70
C ASN A 75 26.16 -7.10 -0.67
N ASP A 76 26.40 -5.86 -1.03
CA ASP A 76 26.89 -4.87 -0.08
C ASP A 76 25.74 -4.22 0.66
N LYS A 77 25.99 -3.85 1.92
CA LYS A 77 25.05 -3.10 2.73
C LYS A 77 24.56 -1.87 1.96
N ASN A 78 23.25 -1.60 2.04
CA ASN A 78 22.52 -0.57 1.30
C ASN A 78 22.17 -0.92 -0.15
N SER A 79 22.48 -2.13 -0.64
CA SER A 79 21.92 -2.60 -1.91
C SER A 79 20.40 -2.64 -1.85
N THR A 80 19.76 -2.38 -2.98
CA THR A 80 18.29 -2.32 -3.10
C THR A 80 17.80 -3.27 -4.18
N ALA A 81 16.56 -3.72 -4.05
CA ALA A 81 15.91 -4.54 -5.08
C ALA A 81 14.43 -4.16 -5.21
N LYS A 82 13.95 -4.03 -6.44
CA LYS A 82 12.53 -3.90 -6.77
C LYS A 82 12.05 -5.19 -7.40
N VAL A 83 11.11 -5.86 -6.73
CA VAL A 83 10.59 -7.16 -7.17
C VAL A 83 9.09 -7.04 -7.45
N SER A 84 8.69 -7.23 -8.70
CA SER A 84 7.28 -7.32 -9.09
C SER A 84 6.66 -8.61 -8.55
N ILE A 85 5.55 -8.50 -7.83
CA ILE A 85 4.88 -9.61 -7.13
C ILE A 85 3.35 -9.50 -7.20
N LEU A 86 2.65 -10.64 -7.20
CA LEU A 86 1.21 -10.67 -6.94
C LEU A 86 0.94 -10.53 -5.43
N TYR A 87 0.09 -9.55 -5.09
CA TYR A 87 -0.33 -9.27 -3.74
C TYR A 87 -1.85 -9.07 -3.68
N GLY A 88 -2.51 -9.72 -2.73
CA GLY A 88 -3.93 -9.60 -2.46
C GLY A 88 -4.19 -8.60 -1.34
N GLU A 89 -4.95 -7.56 -1.65
CA GLU A 89 -5.44 -6.58 -0.68
C GLU A 89 -6.91 -6.88 -0.37
N SER A 90 -7.25 -6.99 0.92
CA SER A 90 -8.64 -7.16 1.35
C SER A 90 -9.30 -5.82 1.54
N THR A 91 -10.34 -5.53 0.77
CA THR A 91 -11.29 -4.46 1.08
C THR A 91 -12.38 -5.05 1.96
N PRO A 92 -12.67 -4.47 3.15
CA PRO A 92 -13.82 -4.90 3.94
C PRO A 92 -15.09 -4.86 3.10
N GLY A 93 -15.96 -5.86 3.27
CA GLY A 93 -17.31 -5.81 2.70
C GLY A 93 -18.13 -4.70 3.35
N TYR A 94 -19.43 -4.70 3.06
CA TYR A 94 -20.38 -3.88 3.82
C TYR A 94 -20.27 -4.23 5.31
N SER A 95 -20.58 -3.26 6.17
CA SER A 95 -20.50 -3.40 7.62
C SER A 95 -21.90 -3.33 8.22
N LEU A 96 -22.14 -4.14 9.25
CA LEU A 96 -23.29 -4.01 10.13
C LEU A 96 -22.81 -3.53 11.49
N PRO A 97 -23.62 -2.70 12.17
CA PRO A 97 -23.35 -2.43 13.56
C PRO A 97 -23.47 -3.73 14.35
N LYS A 98 -22.52 -3.94 15.26
CA LYS A 98 -22.59 -4.97 16.29
C LYS A 98 -23.79 -4.75 17.19
N GLU A 99 -24.04 -3.49 17.53
CA GLU A 99 -25.19 -3.04 18.33
C GLU A 99 -25.79 -1.78 17.70
N ASP A 100 -27.11 -1.70 17.66
CA ASP A 100 -27.83 -0.47 17.41
C ASP A 100 -28.64 -0.04 18.63
N TYR A 101 -28.76 1.27 18.85
CA TYR A 101 -29.45 1.77 20.03
C TYR A 101 -30.07 3.15 19.81
N SER A 102 -31.37 3.25 20.05
CA SER A 102 -32.08 4.53 20.12
C SER A 102 -32.01 5.11 21.52
N LEU A 103 -31.46 6.32 21.65
CA LEU A 103 -31.40 7.04 22.93
C LEU A 103 -32.81 7.25 23.50
N LYS A 104 -32.90 7.12 24.82
CA LYS A 104 -34.10 7.36 25.62
C LYS A 104 -33.90 8.58 26.50
N ALA A 105 -34.98 9.10 27.09
CA ALA A 105 -34.93 10.26 27.99
C ALA A 105 -33.90 10.06 29.12
N GLU A 106 -33.80 8.86 29.69
CA GLU A 106 -32.83 8.55 30.74
C GLU A 106 -31.38 8.65 30.26
N ASP A 107 -31.13 8.38 28.98
CA ASP A 107 -29.80 8.49 28.39
C ASP A 107 -29.42 9.98 28.22
N TYR A 108 -30.33 10.83 27.74
CA TYR A 108 -30.13 12.27 27.64
C TYR A 108 -29.91 12.92 29.01
N ASP A 109 -30.75 12.55 29.98
CA ASP A 109 -30.62 12.94 31.38
C ASP A 109 -29.24 12.62 31.96
N SER A 110 -28.65 11.49 31.58
CA SER A 110 -27.32 11.07 32.03
C SER A 110 -26.18 11.88 31.40
N MET A 111 -26.46 12.58 30.30
CA MET A 111 -25.54 13.50 29.61
C MET A 111 -25.61 14.93 30.15
N GLY A 112 -26.56 15.22 31.04
CA GLY A 112 -26.70 16.51 31.71
C GLY A 112 -28.09 17.12 31.53
N LYS A 113 -28.59 17.82 32.56
CA LYS A 113 -29.94 18.40 32.61
C LYS A 113 -29.95 19.93 32.75
N GLU A 114 -28.77 20.56 32.80
CA GLU A 114 -28.67 22.01 32.90
C GLU A 114 -28.98 22.67 31.55
N ALA A 115 -29.21 23.98 31.57
CA ALA A 115 -29.53 24.73 30.36
C ALA A 115 -28.46 24.54 29.28
N GLY A 116 -28.88 24.15 28.08
CA GLY A 116 -27.97 23.85 26.96
C GLY A 116 -27.33 22.45 27.00
N GLN A 117 -27.82 21.55 27.85
CA GLN A 117 -27.42 20.14 27.88
C GLN A 117 -28.53 19.23 27.33
N PRO A 118 -28.20 18.02 26.83
CA PRO A 118 -29.15 17.20 26.07
C PRO A 118 -30.39 16.76 26.87
N GLY A 119 -30.26 16.54 28.18
CA GLY A 119 -31.35 16.14 29.08
C GLY A 119 -32.28 17.28 29.52
N GLU A 120 -32.02 18.53 29.13
CA GLU A 120 -32.98 19.62 29.37
C GLU A 120 -34.31 19.36 28.65
N HIS A 121 -34.22 18.77 27.44
CA HIS A 121 -35.37 18.57 26.55
C HIS A 121 -35.41 17.21 25.84
N ASP A 122 -34.52 16.29 26.19
CA ASP A 122 -34.38 14.95 25.60
C ASP A 122 -34.07 14.97 24.09
N TYR A 123 -33.23 15.90 23.65
CA TYR A 123 -32.73 15.97 22.27
C TYR A 123 -31.39 16.73 22.20
N PHE A 124 -30.70 16.59 21.07
CA PHE A 124 -29.56 17.44 20.70
C PHE A 124 -29.99 18.63 19.84
N ASP A 125 -29.18 19.69 19.80
CA ASP A 125 -29.32 20.78 18.82
C ASP A 125 -27.95 21.28 18.34
N ALA A 126 -27.96 22.23 17.39
CA ALA A 126 -26.75 22.74 16.74
C ALA A 126 -25.77 23.47 17.66
N SER A 127 -26.15 23.79 18.91
CA SER A 127 -25.25 24.39 19.90
C SER A 127 -24.44 23.36 20.70
N MET A 128 -24.81 22.08 20.63
CA MET A 128 -24.21 21.00 21.43
C MET A 128 -23.09 20.26 20.68
N ASP A 129 -22.07 19.79 21.40
CA ASP A 129 -21.08 18.84 20.88
C ASP A 129 -21.66 17.42 20.86
N VAL A 130 -22.52 17.16 19.88
CA VAL A 130 -23.21 15.88 19.72
C VAL A 130 -22.21 14.72 19.67
N ASN A 131 -21.13 14.85 18.90
CA ASN A 131 -20.12 13.82 18.76
C ASN A 131 -19.42 13.51 20.10
N GLY A 132 -19.05 14.55 20.87
CA GLY A 132 -18.47 14.38 22.21
C GLY A 132 -19.40 13.61 23.15
N TYR A 133 -20.68 13.98 23.22
CA TYR A 133 -21.67 13.29 24.04
C TYR A 133 -21.88 11.83 23.64
N LEU A 134 -21.95 11.56 22.32
CA LEU A 134 -22.13 10.21 21.82
C LEU A 134 -20.89 9.33 22.06
N ILE A 135 -19.67 9.85 21.92
CA ILE A 135 -18.44 9.14 22.26
C ILE A 135 -18.42 8.76 23.74
N ASP A 136 -18.76 9.69 24.63
CA ASP A 136 -18.85 9.43 26.07
C ASP A 136 -19.90 8.36 26.38
N PHE A 137 -21.04 8.42 25.71
CA PHE A 137 -22.11 7.43 25.85
C PHE A 137 -21.66 6.03 25.44
N VAL A 138 -21.13 5.87 24.22
CA VAL A 138 -20.69 4.54 23.73
C VAL A 138 -19.50 4.02 24.52
N THR A 139 -18.61 4.89 25.02
CA THR A 139 -17.51 4.52 25.90
C THR A 139 -18.00 3.88 27.19
N LYS A 140 -19.03 4.45 27.82
CA LYS A 140 -19.59 3.94 29.08
C LYS A 140 -20.43 2.67 28.86
N LYS A 141 -21.35 2.71 27.88
CA LYS A 141 -22.34 1.64 27.65
C LYS A 141 -21.73 0.39 27.02
N TYR A 142 -20.76 0.56 26.12
CA TYR A 142 -20.19 -0.51 25.31
C TYR A 142 -18.71 -0.75 25.58
N ALA A 143 -18.24 -0.48 26.80
CA ALA A 143 -16.84 -0.64 27.20
C ALA A 143 -16.26 -2.06 26.95
N GLY A 144 -17.11 -3.08 26.94
CA GLY A 144 -16.73 -4.49 26.76
C GLY A 144 -16.68 -5.00 25.32
N LEU A 145 -16.98 -4.16 24.31
CA LEU A 145 -16.90 -4.56 22.91
C LEU A 145 -15.45 -4.68 22.43
N ALA A 146 -15.21 -5.54 21.44
CA ALA A 146 -13.88 -5.81 20.91
C ALA A 146 -13.44 -4.68 19.96
N VAL A 147 -12.13 -4.47 19.84
CA VAL A 147 -11.57 -3.55 18.83
C VAL A 147 -12.04 -3.99 17.44
N GLY A 148 -12.59 -3.04 16.69
CA GLY A 148 -13.22 -3.29 15.39
C GLY A 148 -14.75 -3.35 15.42
N ASP A 149 -15.39 -3.60 16.57
CA ASP A 149 -16.85 -3.61 16.68
C ASP A 149 -17.41 -2.20 16.42
N ILE A 150 -18.54 -2.14 15.70
CA ILE A 150 -19.22 -0.88 15.35
C ILE A 150 -20.53 -0.78 16.13
N VAL A 151 -20.86 0.40 16.65
CA VAL A 151 -22.14 0.70 17.28
C VAL A 151 -22.81 1.85 16.56
N THR A 152 -24.11 1.75 16.28
CA THR A 152 -24.91 2.85 15.74
C THR A 152 -25.85 3.40 16.80
N ILE A 153 -25.78 4.71 17.06
CA ILE A 153 -26.66 5.42 17.98
C ILE A 153 -27.64 6.27 17.21
N TYR A 154 -28.93 6.05 17.45
CA TYR A 154 -30.02 6.89 16.94
C TYR A 154 -30.42 7.89 18.02
N TYR A 155 -30.57 9.15 17.66
CA TYR A 155 -30.89 10.23 18.57
C TYR A 155 -31.83 11.25 17.94
N LEU A 156 -32.64 11.91 18.76
CA LEU A 156 -33.47 13.04 18.36
C LEU A 156 -32.62 14.32 18.28
N PHE A 157 -32.73 15.05 17.17
CA PHE A 157 -32.08 16.33 16.93
C PHE A 157 -33.14 17.40 16.64
N ASN A 158 -33.00 18.57 17.25
CA ASN A 158 -33.87 19.72 17.04
C ASN A 158 -33.20 20.72 16.09
N GLU A 159 -33.77 20.84 14.91
CA GLU A 159 -33.33 21.76 13.87
C GLU A 159 -33.58 23.22 14.25
N ALA A 160 -32.92 24.14 13.54
CA ALA A 160 -33.02 25.58 13.80
C ALA A 160 -34.45 26.14 13.63
N ASP A 161 -35.32 25.44 12.90
CA ASP A 161 -36.73 25.79 12.70
C ASP A 161 -37.67 25.15 13.75
N GLY A 162 -37.12 24.41 14.72
CA GLY A 162 -37.87 23.71 15.77
C GLY A 162 -38.42 22.34 15.35
N LYS A 163 -38.08 21.85 14.15
CA LYS A 163 -38.42 20.50 13.70
C LYS A 163 -37.52 19.49 14.40
N LYS A 164 -38.10 18.39 14.87
CA LYS A 164 -37.37 17.27 15.46
C LYS A 164 -37.22 16.13 14.47
N GLU A 165 -35.99 15.66 14.29
CA GLU A 165 -35.64 14.55 13.40
C GLU A 165 -34.84 13.49 14.14
N THR A 166 -34.99 12.23 13.76
CA THR A 166 -34.12 11.15 14.26
C THR A 166 -32.92 11.03 13.34
N LEU A 167 -31.74 11.32 13.88
CA LEU A 167 -30.46 11.15 13.20
C LEU A 167 -29.74 9.93 13.77
N SER A 168 -28.67 9.49 13.10
CA SER A 168 -27.85 8.39 13.56
C SER A 168 -26.37 8.64 13.33
N GLU A 169 -25.54 8.19 14.26
CA GLU A 169 -24.08 8.17 14.12
C GLU A 169 -23.52 6.79 14.46
N SER A 170 -22.45 6.40 13.77
CA SER A 170 -21.78 5.12 14.00
C SER A 170 -20.38 5.33 14.53
N PHE A 171 -19.96 4.47 15.45
CA PHE A 171 -18.67 4.55 16.13
C PHE A 171 -18.00 3.18 16.08
N LYS A 172 -16.73 3.15 15.70
CA LYS A 172 -15.91 1.95 15.69
C LYS A 172 -15.01 1.93 16.92
N LYS A 173 -14.96 0.78 17.60
CA LYS A 173 -14.08 0.58 18.75
C LYS A 173 -12.64 0.53 18.28
N GLU A 174 -11.83 1.45 18.81
CA GLU A 174 -10.39 1.47 18.59
C GLU A 174 -9.63 0.99 19.83
N ASN A 175 -8.33 0.73 19.68
CA ASN A 175 -7.45 0.34 20.79
C ASN A 175 -7.52 1.36 21.95
N TYR A 176 -7.75 2.64 21.63
CA TYR A 176 -7.82 3.74 22.59
C TYR A 176 -9.06 4.59 22.38
N GLY A 177 -10.24 4.02 22.62
CA GLY A 177 -11.50 4.77 22.62
C GLY A 177 -12.44 4.34 21.50
N TRP A 178 -13.05 5.32 20.86
CA TRP A 178 -14.05 5.16 19.81
C TRP A 178 -13.89 6.28 18.80
N ASP A 179 -13.83 5.91 17.52
CA ASP A 179 -13.79 6.88 16.42
C ASP A 179 -15.11 6.84 15.66
N LYS A 180 -15.62 8.02 15.29
CA LYS A 180 -16.76 8.12 14.38
C LYS A 180 -16.40 7.45 13.05
N THR A 181 -17.29 6.62 12.54
CA THR A 181 -17.10 5.86 11.31
C THR A 181 -18.34 5.93 10.45
N GLU A 182 -18.16 5.87 9.14
CA GLU A 182 -19.28 5.70 8.21
C GLU A 182 -19.54 4.21 8.03
N LEU A 183 -20.79 3.79 8.26
CA LEU A 183 -21.22 2.45 7.89
C LEU A 183 -21.38 2.40 6.38
N ASN A 184 -20.55 1.60 5.72
CA ASN A 184 -20.86 1.14 4.39
C ASN A 184 -21.98 0.09 4.52
N SER A 185 -23.24 0.53 4.46
CA SER A 185 -24.40 -0.34 4.60
C SER A 185 -24.82 -0.93 3.26
N PHE A 186 -25.15 -2.22 3.25
CA PHE A 186 -25.62 -2.89 2.04
C PHE A 186 -27.08 -2.53 1.77
N THR A 187 -27.35 -2.01 0.57
CA THR A 187 -28.71 -1.84 0.04
C THR A 187 -28.83 -2.61 -1.26
N ALA A 188 -29.72 -3.60 -1.30
CA ALA A 188 -29.95 -4.34 -2.52
C ALA A 188 -30.75 -3.53 -3.54
N ASN A 189 -30.61 -3.88 -4.83
CA ASN A 189 -31.42 -3.27 -5.87
C ASN A 189 -32.87 -3.77 -5.84
N TYR A 190 -33.08 -5.01 -5.41
CA TYR A 190 -34.38 -5.63 -5.34
C TYR A 190 -34.61 -6.26 -3.96
N TYR A 191 -35.86 -6.21 -3.51
CA TYR A 191 -36.31 -6.87 -2.29
C TYR A 191 -37.57 -7.66 -2.61
N TYR A 192 -37.59 -8.93 -2.23
CA TYR A 192 -38.74 -9.80 -2.46
C TYR A 192 -38.99 -10.70 -1.25
N THR A 193 -40.23 -10.72 -0.76
CA THR A 193 -40.68 -11.66 0.28
C THR A 193 -41.58 -12.70 -0.38
N LEU A 194 -41.16 -13.96 -0.36
CA LEU A 194 -41.91 -15.04 -0.98
C LEU A 194 -43.28 -15.24 -0.32
N ILE A 195 -44.31 -15.32 -1.14
CA ILE A 195 -45.67 -15.67 -0.78
C ILE A 195 -45.95 -17.14 -1.11
N ALA A 196 -47.08 -17.67 -0.61
CA ALA A 196 -47.43 -19.08 -0.75
C ALA A 196 -47.48 -19.58 -2.20
N ASP A 197 -47.87 -18.73 -3.15
CA ASP A 197 -47.97 -19.12 -4.57
C ASP A 197 -46.60 -19.24 -5.24
N ASP A 198 -45.60 -18.45 -4.84
CA ASP A 198 -44.24 -18.55 -5.38
C ASP A 198 -43.62 -19.94 -5.13
N TYR A 199 -43.87 -20.51 -3.94
CA TYR A 199 -43.40 -21.87 -3.63
C TYR A 199 -44.03 -22.91 -4.55
N LYS A 200 -45.33 -22.75 -4.89
CA LYS A 200 -46.03 -23.65 -5.80
C LYS A 200 -45.52 -23.51 -7.23
N GLU A 201 -45.18 -22.30 -7.66
CA GLU A 201 -44.56 -22.06 -8.97
C GLU A 201 -43.16 -22.70 -9.07
N MET A 202 -42.44 -22.80 -7.94
CA MET A 202 -41.16 -23.50 -7.86
C MET A 202 -41.26 -25.04 -7.78
N GLY A 203 -42.46 -25.61 -7.65
CA GLY A 203 -42.70 -27.06 -7.68
C GLY A 203 -43.62 -27.56 -6.56
N ASN A 204 -44.46 -28.56 -6.85
CA ASN A 204 -45.48 -29.10 -5.91
C ASN A 204 -45.29 -30.60 -5.58
N GLY A 205 -44.23 -31.21 -6.11
CA GLY A 205 -43.87 -32.61 -5.86
C GLY A 205 -43.35 -32.86 -4.45
N ALA A 206 -43.19 -34.14 -4.10
CA ALA A 206 -42.59 -34.53 -2.82
C ALA A 206 -41.15 -33.99 -2.72
N ASN A 207 -40.84 -33.30 -1.63
CA ASN A 207 -39.56 -32.59 -1.42
C ASN A 207 -39.33 -31.37 -2.33
N GLU A 208 -40.39 -30.80 -2.90
CA GLU A 208 -40.37 -29.49 -3.58
C GLU A 208 -40.96 -28.40 -2.67
N PRO A 209 -40.53 -27.13 -2.83
CA PRO A 209 -40.92 -26.04 -1.93
C PRO A 209 -42.44 -25.82 -1.79
N GLY A 210 -43.21 -26.03 -2.86
CA GLY A 210 -44.65 -25.79 -2.90
C GLY A 210 -45.50 -26.83 -2.18
N GLU A 211 -44.96 -28.01 -1.86
CA GLU A 211 -45.73 -29.04 -1.12
C GLU A 211 -46.24 -28.51 0.23
N LYS A 212 -45.41 -27.67 0.89
CA LYS A 212 -45.67 -27.14 2.23
C LYS A 212 -45.50 -25.62 2.34
N GLY A 213 -45.00 -24.94 1.32
CA GLY A 213 -44.78 -23.49 1.33
C GLY A 213 -43.56 -23.06 2.14
N TYR A 214 -42.53 -23.91 2.21
CA TYR A 214 -41.25 -23.61 2.86
C TYR A 214 -40.12 -24.47 2.30
N PHE A 215 -38.89 -24.00 2.44
CA PHE A 215 -37.67 -24.75 2.14
C PHE A 215 -37.23 -25.65 3.30
N THR A 216 -36.40 -26.65 3.00
CA THR A 216 -35.73 -27.51 3.99
C THR A 216 -34.25 -27.69 3.62
N SER A 217 -33.42 -28.20 4.54
CA SER A 217 -31.99 -28.46 4.28
C SER A 217 -31.74 -29.52 3.20
N ALA A 218 -32.74 -30.30 2.80
CA ALA A 218 -32.61 -31.30 1.74
C ALA A 218 -32.81 -30.73 0.32
N MET A 219 -33.27 -29.47 0.20
CA MET A 219 -33.56 -28.83 -1.07
C MET A 219 -32.38 -28.00 -1.58
N ASN A 220 -32.24 -27.88 -2.92
CA ASN A 220 -31.30 -26.95 -3.54
C ASN A 220 -31.90 -25.52 -3.56
N ILE A 221 -31.82 -24.84 -2.41
CA ILE A 221 -32.42 -23.52 -2.20
C ILE A 221 -31.89 -22.51 -3.23
N ASP A 222 -30.57 -22.44 -3.44
CA ASP A 222 -29.96 -21.51 -4.39
C ASP A 222 -30.40 -21.76 -5.84
N GLY A 223 -30.59 -23.03 -6.22
CA GLY A 223 -31.12 -23.38 -7.54
C GLY A 223 -32.56 -22.89 -7.76
N TYR A 224 -33.41 -23.04 -6.75
CA TYR A 224 -34.80 -22.56 -6.79
C TYR A 224 -34.85 -21.03 -6.79
N LEU A 225 -34.20 -20.38 -5.82
CA LEU A 225 -34.22 -18.93 -5.67
C LEU A 225 -33.54 -18.22 -6.86
N GLY A 226 -32.44 -18.76 -7.38
CA GLY A 226 -31.80 -18.21 -8.57
C GLY A 226 -32.67 -18.32 -9.83
N SER A 227 -33.46 -19.38 -9.97
CA SER A 227 -34.41 -19.54 -11.08
C SER A 227 -35.63 -18.64 -10.93
N PHE A 228 -36.17 -18.55 -9.71
CA PHE A 228 -37.24 -17.61 -9.36
C PHE A 228 -36.83 -16.16 -9.67
N LEU A 229 -35.63 -15.74 -9.24
CA LEU A 229 -35.12 -14.38 -9.49
C LEU A 229 -34.92 -14.09 -10.98
N ARG A 230 -34.53 -15.09 -11.80
CA ARG A 230 -34.46 -14.93 -13.27
C ARG A 230 -35.83 -14.68 -13.89
N MET A 231 -36.87 -15.36 -13.40
CA MET A 231 -38.24 -15.14 -13.86
C MET A 231 -38.79 -13.79 -13.40
N GLN A 232 -38.49 -13.41 -12.15
CA GLN A 232 -38.98 -12.18 -11.53
C GLN A 232 -38.29 -10.93 -12.09
N TYR A 233 -37.00 -11.03 -12.41
CA TYR A 233 -36.17 -9.92 -12.90
C TYR A 233 -35.45 -10.29 -14.22
N PRO A 234 -36.19 -10.51 -15.33
CA PRO A 234 -35.64 -11.03 -16.58
C PRO A 234 -34.72 -10.05 -17.31
N TYR A 235 -34.74 -8.77 -16.93
CA TYR A 235 -33.92 -7.70 -17.52
C TYR A 235 -32.86 -7.15 -16.54
N ALA A 236 -32.53 -7.91 -15.50
CA ALA A 236 -31.42 -7.55 -14.63
C ALA A 236 -30.11 -7.47 -15.45
N ILE A 237 -29.25 -6.53 -15.08
CA ILE A 237 -27.89 -6.40 -15.64
C ILE A 237 -26.88 -6.86 -14.58
N ALA A 238 -25.65 -7.17 -15.00
CA ALA A 238 -24.60 -7.62 -14.09
C ALA A 238 -24.44 -6.67 -12.88
N GLU A 239 -24.04 -7.23 -11.73
CA GLU A 239 -23.84 -6.55 -10.44
C GLU A 239 -25.13 -6.08 -9.75
N LYS A 240 -26.31 -6.36 -10.33
CA LYS A 240 -27.58 -6.13 -9.61
C LYS A 240 -27.73 -7.15 -8.50
N THR A 241 -28.17 -6.67 -7.33
CA THR A 241 -28.37 -7.48 -6.14
C THR A 241 -29.84 -7.59 -5.74
N ALA A 242 -30.22 -8.72 -5.15
CA ALA A 242 -31.56 -8.98 -4.66
C ALA A 242 -31.52 -9.61 -3.27
N VAL A 243 -32.35 -9.11 -2.35
CA VAL A 243 -32.67 -9.78 -1.09
C VAL A 243 -33.95 -10.59 -1.28
N VAL A 244 -33.89 -11.87 -0.90
CA VAL A 244 -35.06 -12.76 -0.87
C VAL A 244 -35.33 -13.21 0.56
N VAL A 245 -36.55 -12.95 1.03
CA VAL A 245 -37.06 -13.38 2.33
C VAL A 245 -37.99 -14.56 2.13
N TYR A 246 -37.75 -15.68 2.82
CA TYR A 246 -38.47 -16.93 2.60
C TYR A 246 -38.68 -17.73 3.90
N ASN A 247 -39.61 -18.69 3.85
CA ASN A 247 -39.91 -19.63 4.92
C ASN A 247 -39.00 -20.86 4.82
N TYR A 248 -38.44 -21.26 5.95
CA TYR A 248 -37.53 -22.40 6.06
C TYR A 248 -37.87 -23.23 7.30
N LEU A 249 -37.92 -24.56 7.15
CA LEU A 249 -38.14 -25.47 8.27
C LEU A 249 -36.81 -25.77 8.98
N GLU A 250 -36.69 -25.33 10.23
CA GLU A 250 -35.55 -25.60 11.10
C GLU A 250 -36.02 -26.22 12.41
N LYS A 251 -35.50 -27.41 12.75
CA LYS A 251 -35.80 -28.11 14.02
C LYS A 251 -37.31 -28.23 14.31
N GLY A 252 -38.12 -28.46 13.27
CA GLY A 252 -39.57 -28.65 13.40
C GLY A 252 -40.40 -27.37 13.44
N ALA A 253 -39.78 -26.19 13.37
CA ALA A 253 -40.46 -24.90 13.28
C ALA A 253 -40.20 -24.23 11.93
N VAL A 254 -41.22 -23.60 11.35
CA VAL A 254 -41.04 -22.76 10.18
C VAL A 254 -40.57 -21.38 10.66
N ILE A 255 -39.41 -20.98 10.17
CA ILE A 255 -38.77 -19.70 10.46
C ILE A 255 -38.58 -18.90 9.17
N THR A 256 -38.43 -17.58 9.29
CA THR A 256 -38.07 -16.72 8.16
C THR A 256 -36.55 -16.67 8.02
N LYS A 257 -36.06 -16.86 6.79
CA LYS A 257 -34.66 -16.65 6.40
C LYS A 257 -34.56 -15.60 5.32
N THR A 258 -33.38 -15.01 5.24
CA THR A 258 -33.02 -14.00 4.24
C THR A 258 -31.75 -14.45 3.54
N SER A 259 -31.75 -14.37 2.21
CA SER A 259 -30.57 -14.62 1.38
C SER A 259 -30.38 -13.48 0.39
N VAL A 260 -29.12 -13.18 0.07
CA VAL A 260 -28.76 -12.15 -0.89
C VAL A 260 -28.17 -12.82 -2.12
N TYR A 261 -28.55 -12.31 -3.29
CA TYR A 261 -28.07 -12.80 -4.59
C TYR A 261 -27.52 -11.65 -5.42
N GLU A 262 -26.52 -11.93 -6.25
CA GLU A 262 -25.98 -11.02 -7.26
C GLU A 262 -26.15 -11.65 -8.66
N PHE A 263 -26.55 -10.83 -9.64
CA PHE A 263 -26.68 -11.24 -11.02
C PHE A 263 -25.33 -11.09 -11.74
N ASP A 264 -24.80 -12.18 -12.31
CA ASP A 264 -23.52 -12.19 -13.05
C ASP A 264 -23.67 -11.80 -14.54
N GLY A 265 -24.88 -11.40 -14.96
CA GLY A 265 -25.26 -11.19 -16.36
C GLY A 265 -25.99 -12.38 -17.00
N THR A 266 -25.95 -13.55 -16.36
CA THR A 266 -26.61 -14.79 -16.81
C THR A 266 -27.44 -15.43 -15.70
N ASN A 267 -26.89 -15.54 -14.49
CA ASN A 267 -27.49 -16.22 -13.34
C ASN A 267 -27.47 -15.33 -12.09
N TRP A 268 -28.44 -15.56 -11.22
CA TRP A 268 -28.43 -15.05 -9.85
C TRP A 268 -27.70 -16.06 -8.97
N ASN A 269 -26.57 -15.65 -8.38
CA ASN A 269 -25.75 -16.47 -7.50
C ASN A 269 -25.80 -15.94 -6.08
N SER A 270 -25.68 -16.84 -5.09
CA SER A 270 -25.59 -16.44 -3.69
C SER A 270 -24.44 -15.46 -3.49
N TYR A 271 -24.70 -14.37 -2.79
CA TYR A 271 -23.79 -13.27 -2.59
C TYR A 271 -23.74 -12.90 -1.11
N ASP A 272 -22.53 -12.77 -0.56
CA ASP A 272 -22.34 -12.25 0.79
C ASP A 272 -21.77 -10.83 0.70
N PRO A 273 -22.60 -9.77 0.85
CA PRO A 273 -22.13 -8.40 0.80
C PRO A 273 -21.18 -8.06 1.95
N TYR A 274 -21.18 -8.83 3.03
CA TYR A 274 -20.36 -8.56 4.21
C TYR A 274 -18.99 -9.27 4.16
N ALA A 275 -18.81 -10.20 3.22
CA ALA A 275 -17.53 -10.85 3.01
C ALA A 275 -16.49 -9.85 2.47
N PRO A 276 -15.23 -9.90 2.95
CA PRO A 276 -14.17 -9.06 2.40
C PRO A 276 -13.90 -9.41 0.94
N VAL A 277 -13.75 -8.39 0.11
CA VAL A 277 -13.38 -8.54 -1.29
C VAL A 277 -11.86 -8.56 -1.39
N MET A 278 -11.32 -9.63 -1.98
CA MET A 278 -9.88 -9.75 -2.25
C MET A 278 -9.59 -9.23 -3.65
N THR A 279 -8.80 -8.15 -3.74
CA THR A 279 -8.29 -7.65 -5.01
C THR A 279 -6.82 -8.04 -5.15
N VAL A 280 -6.52 -8.86 -6.15
CA VAL A 280 -5.14 -9.27 -6.44
C VAL A 280 -4.57 -8.39 -7.53
N THR A 281 -3.46 -7.72 -7.23
CA THR A 281 -2.75 -6.86 -8.17
C THR A 281 -1.26 -7.16 -8.15
N THR A 282 -0.57 -6.80 -9.23
CA THR A 282 0.89 -6.76 -9.22
C THR A 282 1.34 -5.53 -8.45
N LYS A 283 2.14 -5.73 -7.39
CA LYS A 283 2.81 -4.69 -6.62
C LYS A 283 4.33 -4.80 -6.81
N ILE A 284 5.07 -3.79 -6.37
CA ILE A 284 6.53 -3.83 -6.30
C ILE A 284 6.95 -3.88 -4.83
N ALA A 285 7.62 -4.97 -4.44
CA ALA A 285 8.34 -5.07 -3.18
C ALA A 285 9.68 -4.33 -3.32
N ASP A 286 9.80 -3.18 -2.67
CA ASP A 286 11.04 -2.41 -2.56
C ASP A 286 11.82 -2.91 -1.34
N MET A 287 12.94 -3.58 -1.60
CA MET A 287 13.73 -4.29 -0.60
C MET A 287 15.06 -3.57 -0.35
N LYS A 288 15.52 -3.56 0.90
CA LYS A 288 16.83 -3.03 1.32
C LYS A 288 17.66 -4.10 2.01
N TYR A 289 18.93 -4.22 1.61
CA TYR A 289 19.88 -5.13 2.22
C TYR A 289 20.66 -4.45 3.35
N ASP A 290 20.58 -4.98 4.56
CA ASP A 290 21.23 -4.40 5.74
C ASP A 290 22.70 -4.87 5.93
N GLY A 291 23.17 -5.77 5.07
CA GLY A 291 24.45 -6.47 5.21
C GLY A 291 24.29 -7.96 5.54
N SER A 292 23.09 -8.40 5.91
CA SER A 292 22.77 -9.80 6.24
C SER A 292 21.43 -10.27 5.67
N ASN A 293 20.40 -9.42 5.69
CA ASN A 293 19.05 -9.75 5.24
C ASN A 293 18.49 -8.66 4.33
N TRP A 294 17.66 -9.09 3.38
CA TRP A 294 16.75 -8.21 2.66
C TRP A 294 15.51 -7.99 3.51
N SER A 295 15.13 -6.73 3.67
CA SER A 295 13.93 -6.32 4.39
C SER A 295 13.03 -5.50 3.48
N LEU A 296 11.72 -5.66 3.62
CA LEU A 296 10.74 -4.88 2.88
C LEU A 296 10.72 -3.44 3.42
N ASN A 297 11.13 -2.50 2.58
CA ASN A 297 11.07 -1.07 2.84
C ASN A 297 9.67 -0.54 2.50
N LEU A 298 9.22 -0.78 1.27
CA LEU A 298 7.93 -0.32 0.76
C LEU A 298 7.25 -1.41 -0.09
N LEU A 299 5.92 -1.37 -0.13
CA LEU A 299 5.12 -2.14 -1.07
C LEU A 299 4.36 -1.14 -1.93
N ILE A 300 4.71 -1.06 -3.21
CA ILE A 300 4.36 0.05 -4.11
C ILE A 300 3.38 -0.45 -5.17
N GLY A 301 2.46 0.40 -5.64
CA GLY A 301 1.44 0.04 -6.63
C GLY A 301 2.00 -0.27 -8.03
N GLY A 302 3.22 0.19 -8.33
CA GLY A 302 3.91 -0.04 -9.60
C GLY A 302 5.12 0.89 -9.74
N SER A 303 5.75 0.88 -10.92
CA SER A 303 6.84 1.79 -11.25
C SER A 303 6.70 2.40 -12.64
N VAL A 304 7.27 3.59 -12.78
CA VAL A 304 7.44 4.31 -14.04
C VAL A 304 8.94 4.44 -14.28
N GLU A 305 9.43 3.88 -15.38
CA GLU A 305 10.82 4.09 -15.79
C GLU A 305 11.00 5.48 -16.42
N VAL A 306 11.98 6.23 -15.93
CA VAL A 306 12.37 7.53 -16.45
C VAL A 306 13.82 7.46 -16.89
N THR A 307 14.11 7.66 -18.17
CA THR A 307 15.50 7.68 -18.66
C THR A 307 15.95 9.10 -18.91
N ILE A 308 16.95 9.57 -18.16
CA ILE A 308 17.57 10.88 -18.33
C ILE A 308 18.46 10.86 -19.56
N LYS A 309 18.17 11.78 -20.47
CA LYS A 309 18.96 12.03 -21.68
C LYS A 309 19.27 13.52 -21.75
N LYS A 310 19.67 13.98 -22.93
CA LYS A 310 20.02 15.38 -23.19
C LYS A 310 18.93 16.35 -22.73
N ASN A 311 17.67 16.13 -23.11
CA ASN A 311 16.60 17.12 -22.88
C ASN A 311 16.27 17.28 -21.40
N GLU A 312 16.25 16.18 -20.65
CA GLU A 312 15.93 16.20 -19.22
C GLU A 312 17.03 16.92 -18.43
N LEU A 313 18.30 16.78 -18.84
CA LEU A 313 19.43 17.51 -18.24
C LEU A 313 19.37 19.02 -18.50
N LEU A 314 18.68 19.47 -19.55
CA LEU A 314 18.53 20.91 -19.81
C LEU A 314 17.72 21.62 -18.73
N TYR A 315 16.78 20.93 -18.07
CA TYR A 315 16.03 21.52 -16.95
C TYR A 315 16.94 21.87 -15.77
N LEU A 316 17.95 21.04 -15.51
CA LEU A 316 18.97 21.31 -14.48
C LEU A 316 19.87 22.47 -14.88
N ILE A 317 20.34 22.49 -16.13
CA ILE A 317 21.18 23.57 -16.66
C ILE A 317 20.46 24.92 -16.62
N GLU A 318 19.20 24.97 -17.03
CA GLU A 318 18.40 26.18 -17.01
C GLU A 318 18.20 26.69 -15.57
N TRP A 319 17.90 25.80 -14.63
CA TRP A 319 17.77 26.20 -13.23
C TRP A 319 19.09 26.73 -12.67
N VAL A 320 20.22 26.08 -12.95
CA VAL A 320 21.55 26.51 -12.50
C VAL A 320 21.95 27.84 -13.12
N LYS A 321 21.68 28.07 -14.41
CA LYS A 321 21.87 29.36 -15.07
C LYS A 321 21.13 30.49 -14.35
N ASN A 322 19.90 30.24 -13.92
CA ASN A 322 19.06 31.26 -13.31
C ASN A 322 19.29 31.44 -11.79
N ASN A 323 19.77 30.42 -11.07
CA ASN A 323 19.80 30.42 -9.60
C ASN A 323 21.19 30.17 -9.00
N LYS A 324 22.11 29.57 -9.75
CA LYS A 324 23.46 29.19 -9.33
C LYS A 324 24.49 29.52 -10.43
N TYR A 325 24.36 30.71 -11.03
CA TYR A 325 25.10 31.12 -12.23
C TYR A 325 26.62 30.90 -12.16
N ALA A 326 27.24 30.98 -10.97
CA ALA A 326 28.67 30.71 -10.80
C ALA A 326 29.09 29.26 -11.15
N TYR A 327 28.16 28.31 -11.10
CA TYR A 327 28.36 26.90 -11.49
C TYR A 327 27.98 26.61 -12.95
N TRP A 328 27.38 27.57 -13.64
CA TRP A 328 26.98 27.46 -15.04
C TRP A 328 28.21 27.65 -15.95
N ILE A 329 28.38 26.78 -16.95
CA ILE A 329 29.50 26.85 -17.89
C ILE A 329 29.02 27.33 -19.26
N ASP A 330 28.00 26.67 -19.81
CA ASP A 330 27.37 27.01 -21.08
C ASP A 330 25.96 26.39 -21.17
N ASP A 331 25.26 26.59 -22.28
CA ASP A 331 23.88 26.10 -22.46
C ASP A 331 23.75 24.57 -22.49
N LEU A 332 24.85 23.81 -22.41
CA LEU A 332 24.87 22.35 -22.39
C LEU A 332 25.63 21.75 -21.20
N ASN A 333 26.22 22.56 -20.31
CA ASN A 333 27.07 22.08 -19.22
C ASN A 333 26.96 22.94 -17.94
N GLU A 334 26.90 22.27 -16.79
CA GLU A 334 27.00 22.89 -15.46
C GLU A 334 27.63 21.94 -14.43
N PHE A 335 28.14 22.49 -13.31
CA PHE A 335 28.85 21.73 -12.27
C PHE A 335 28.25 21.86 -10.85
N TYR A 336 27.02 22.34 -10.72
CA TYR A 336 26.26 22.26 -9.48
C TYR A 336 25.64 20.87 -9.31
N TYR A 337 24.92 20.38 -10.32
CA TYR A 337 24.40 19.01 -10.40
C TYR A 337 25.30 18.07 -11.23
N GLY A 338 26.20 18.63 -12.05
CA GLY A 338 27.14 17.89 -12.90
C GLY A 338 26.58 17.54 -14.28
N SER A 339 25.52 18.20 -14.73
CA SER A 339 24.84 17.93 -16.00
C SER A 339 25.74 18.24 -17.20
N ALA A 340 25.95 17.25 -18.06
CA ALA A 340 26.65 17.38 -19.34
C ALA A 340 25.71 16.97 -20.48
N ALA A 341 24.72 17.82 -20.77
CA ALA A 341 23.63 17.54 -21.72
C ALA A 341 24.15 17.29 -23.14
N LYS A 342 25.31 17.82 -23.52
CA LYS A 342 25.97 17.53 -24.80
C LYS A 342 26.14 16.01 -25.04
N TRP A 343 26.47 15.27 -23.98
CA TRP A 343 26.71 13.83 -24.02
C TRP A 343 25.56 13.02 -23.41
N GLY A 344 24.53 13.69 -22.87
CA GLY A 344 23.41 13.03 -22.21
C GLY A 344 23.84 12.28 -20.94
N GLU A 345 24.80 12.83 -20.21
CA GLU A 345 25.40 12.17 -19.03
C GLU A 345 25.56 13.15 -17.86
N VAL A 346 25.73 12.58 -16.67
CA VAL A 346 26.11 13.30 -15.45
C VAL A 346 27.61 13.11 -15.23
N ASN A 347 28.35 14.22 -15.18
CA ASN A 347 29.79 14.24 -14.94
C ASN A 347 30.06 13.95 -13.46
N ASN A 348 30.67 12.80 -13.18
CA ASN A 348 31.00 12.36 -11.84
C ASN A 348 32.53 12.27 -11.61
N ASN A 349 33.29 13.08 -12.36
CA ASN A 349 34.73 13.19 -12.19
C ASN A 349 35.06 14.20 -11.08
N TYR A 350 35.66 13.73 -9.98
CA TYR A 350 35.98 14.56 -8.82
C TYR A 350 36.93 15.73 -9.16
N SER A 351 37.92 15.52 -10.03
CA SER A 351 38.84 16.58 -10.46
C SER A 351 38.10 17.70 -11.18
N ASN A 352 37.19 17.37 -12.10
CA ASN A 352 36.37 18.37 -12.79
C ASN A 352 35.51 19.17 -11.80
N TRP A 353 34.86 18.50 -10.85
CA TRP A 353 34.04 19.18 -9.84
C TRP A 353 34.87 20.14 -8.98
N ARG A 354 36.06 19.74 -8.54
CA ARG A 354 36.97 20.60 -7.77
C ARG A 354 37.51 21.77 -8.60
N ASP A 355 37.88 21.52 -9.87
CA ASP A 355 38.41 22.56 -10.78
C ASP A 355 37.35 23.58 -11.18
N LYS A 356 36.07 23.20 -11.18
CA LYS A 356 34.92 24.02 -11.56
C LYS A 356 34.10 24.49 -10.37
N ASP A 357 34.65 24.40 -9.16
CA ASP A 357 34.03 24.89 -7.95
C ASP A 357 34.37 26.36 -7.69
N PRO A 358 33.45 27.31 -7.98
CA PRO A 358 33.71 28.74 -7.84
C PRO A 358 33.95 29.15 -6.38
N ASN A 359 33.42 28.39 -5.42
CA ASN A 359 33.43 28.75 -4.00
C ASN A 359 34.47 27.95 -3.20
N LYS A 360 35.18 27.02 -3.84
CA LYS A 360 36.14 26.11 -3.21
C LYS A 360 35.56 25.26 -2.07
N GLU A 361 34.24 25.09 -2.03
CA GLU A 361 33.47 24.24 -1.11
C GLU A 361 33.94 22.78 -1.09
N TYR A 362 34.46 22.25 -2.20
CA TYR A 362 34.82 20.84 -2.33
C TYR A 362 36.26 20.56 -1.93
N THR A 363 37.12 21.58 -1.84
CA THR A 363 38.58 21.41 -1.67
C THR A 363 38.96 20.57 -0.44
N SER A 364 38.21 20.69 0.65
CA SER A 364 38.46 19.96 1.90
C SER A 364 37.72 18.64 2.02
N LEU A 365 36.83 18.30 1.09
CA LEU A 365 36.06 17.05 1.13
C LEU A 365 36.93 15.88 0.65
N SER A 366 36.87 14.75 1.34
CA SER A 366 37.35 13.48 0.79
C SER A 366 36.54 13.08 -0.45
N ASP A 367 37.05 12.15 -1.25
CA ASP A 367 36.33 11.69 -2.44
C ASP A 367 34.98 11.03 -2.07
N ASP A 368 34.90 10.32 -0.95
CA ASP A 368 33.64 9.74 -0.47
C ASP A 368 32.63 10.83 -0.04
N GLN A 369 33.11 11.87 0.64
CA GLN A 369 32.27 13.01 1.03
C GLN A 369 31.78 13.78 -0.19
N LEU A 370 32.65 13.94 -1.20
CA LEU A 370 32.30 14.60 -2.45
C LEU A 370 31.30 13.75 -3.25
N GLN A 371 31.50 12.43 -3.35
CA GLN A 371 30.54 11.53 -4.00
C GLN A 371 29.16 11.59 -3.34
N ALA A 372 29.10 11.53 -2.00
CA ALA A 372 27.84 11.64 -1.27
C ALA A 372 27.13 12.99 -1.53
N LEU A 373 27.89 14.09 -1.66
CA LEU A 373 27.36 15.39 -2.03
C LEU A 373 26.83 15.40 -3.47
N MET A 374 27.56 14.80 -4.42
CA MET A 374 27.15 14.71 -5.82
C MET A 374 25.87 13.89 -5.97
N ASP A 375 25.80 12.74 -5.31
CA ASP A 375 24.61 11.87 -5.27
C ASP A 375 23.39 12.60 -4.70
N LYS A 376 23.60 13.31 -3.59
CA LYS A 376 22.56 14.14 -2.98
C LYS A 376 22.06 15.20 -3.96
N ARG A 377 22.98 15.94 -4.59
CA ARG A 377 22.61 17.04 -5.50
C ARG A 377 21.87 16.53 -6.73
N ILE A 378 22.37 15.49 -7.38
CA ILE A 378 21.69 14.97 -8.58
C ILE A 378 20.30 14.44 -8.24
N SER A 379 20.15 13.78 -7.08
CA SER A 379 18.85 13.34 -6.56
C SER A 379 17.91 14.53 -6.31
N GLU A 380 18.40 15.57 -5.63
CA GLU A 380 17.66 16.82 -5.42
C GLU A 380 17.23 17.45 -6.75
N GLY A 381 18.13 17.59 -7.72
CA GLY A 381 17.83 18.17 -9.03
C GLY A 381 16.77 17.39 -9.80
N PHE A 382 16.84 16.05 -9.79
CA PHE A 382 15.80 15.23 -10.41
C PHE A 382 14.45 15.41 -9.72
N ALA A 383 14.41 15.43 -8.39
CA ALA A 383 13.18 15.60 -7.63
C ALA A 383 12.55 17.00 -7.77
N SER A 384 13.37 18.06 -7.82
CA SER A 384 12.89 19.45 -7.79
C SER A 384 12.68 20.08 -9.17
N HIS A 385 13.33 19.56 -10.22
CA HIS A 385 13.32 20.21 -11.54
C HIS A 385 12.96 19.26 -12.67
N VAL A 386 13.53 18.07 -12.72
CA VAL A 386 13.27 17.16 -13.86
C VAL A 386 11.91 16.49 -13.74
N LEU A 387 11.64 15.77 -12.65
CA LEU A 387 10.37 15.05 -12.48
C LEU A 387 9.16 16.00 -12.50
N PRO A 388 9.17 17.17 -11.85
CA PRO A 388 8.06 18.14 -11.96
C PRO A 388 7.85 18.69 -13.37
N ALA A 389 8.91 18.78 -14.19
CA ALA A 389 8.77 19.20 -15.59
C ALA A 389 8.18 18.09 -16.49
N LEU A 390 8.41 16.82 -16.13
CA LEU A 390 7.90 15.67 -16.88
C LEU A 390 6.48 15.26 -16.47
N TYR A 391 6.10 15.47 -15.21
CA TYR A 391 4.83 15.00 -14.65
C TYR A 391 4.09 16.13 -13.96
N SER A 392 3.06 16.67 -14.63
CA SER A 392 2.19 17.71 -14.08
C SER A 392 1.16 17.19 -13.07
N ASP A 393 0.84 15.89 -13.12
CA ASP A 393 -0.08 15.21 -12.19
C ASP A 393 0.47 13.81 -11.84
N PRO A 394 1.53 13.74 -11.01
CA PRO A 394 2.16 12.47 -10.65
C PRO A 394 1.29 11.64 -9.70
N ASN A 395 1.20 10.34 -9.98
CA ASN A 395 0.53 9.37 -9.12
C ASN A 395 1.41 9.06 -7.87
N PRO A 396 0.92 9.28 -6.63
CA PRO A 396 1.66 9.00 -5.40
C PRO A 396 1.82 7.52 -5.08
N GLU A 397 1.08 6.62 -5.74
CA GLU A 397 1.19 5.16 -5.54
C GLU A 397 2.28 4.50 -6.38
N LEU A 398 2.93 5.25 -7.27
CA LEU A 398 3.98 4.75 -8.18
C LEU A 398 5.38 5.19 -7.72
N SER A 399 6.34 4.30 -7.96
CA SER A 399 7.78 4.63 -7.94
C SER A 399 8.19 5.26 -9.27
N TYR A 400 8.96 6.33 -9.24
CA TYR A 400 9.58 6.94 -10.43
C TYR A 400 11.06 6.57 -10.44
N ASP A 401 11.41 5.64 -11.32
CA ASP A 401 12.73 5.01 -11.38
C ASP A 401 13.59 5.71 -12.43
N VAL A 402 14.39 6.68 -11.96
CA VAL A 402 15.17 7.58 -12.80
C VAL A 402 16.53 6.95 -13.11
N SER A 403 16.67 6.44 -14.33
CA SER A 403 17.91 5.89 -14.89
C SER A 403 18.71 6.96 -15.61
N TYR A 404 20.01 7.08 -15.34
CA TYR A 404 20.88 8.09 -15.93
C TYR A 404 22.30 7.57 -16.14
N ASN A 405 22.98 8.04 -17.19
CA ASN A 405 24.36 7.64 -17.47
C ASN A 405 25.35 8.55 -16.75
N VAL A 406 26.37 7.97 -16.15
CA VAL A 406 27.39 8.67 -15.37
C VAL A 406 28.76 8.57 -16.04
N TYR A 407 29.40 9.71 -16.21
CA TYR A 407 30.75 9.81 -16.76
C TYR A 407 31.82 9.77 -15.68
N ARG A 408 32.65 8.71 -15.72
CA ARG A 408 33.81 8.46 -14.84
C ARG A 408 33.45 8.38 -13.34
N GLY A 409 34.47 8.20 -12.51
CA GLY A 409 34.34 8.00 -11.07
C GLY A 409 33.86 6.59 -10.70
N ASN A 410 33.60 6.37 -9.42
CA ASN A 410 33.22 5.04 -8.90
C ASN A 410 31.84 4.57 -9.38
N ARG A 411 31.04 5.51 -9.91
CA ARG A 411 29.69 5.28 -10.46
C ARG A 411 29.62 5.24 -11.99
N ALA A 412 30.74 5.16 -12.72
CA ALA A 412 30.71 5.19 -14.19
C ALA A 412 29.73 4.15 -14.78
N GLY A 413 28.92 4.59 -15.76
CA GLY A 413 27.88 3.77 -16.41
C GLY A 413 26.45 4.14 -15.97
N TRP A 414 25.50 3.24 -16.22
CA TRP A 414 24.10 3.47 -15.89
C TRP A 414 23.85 3.34 -14.39
N ASN A 415 23.25 4.39 -13.83
CA ASN A 415 22.79 4.45 -12.45
C ASN A 415 21.28 4.62 -12.42
N ILE A 416 20.70 4.34 -11.27
CA ILE A 416 19.28 4.53 -10.98
C ILE A 416 19.11 5.17 -9.60
N VAL A 417 18.11 6.02 -9.48
CA VAL A 417 17.61 6.59 -8.23
C VAL A 417 16.09 6.57 -8.30
N SER A 418 15.41 6.27 -7.19
CA SER A 418 13.96 6.09 -7.19
C SER A 418 13.29 7.11 -6.29
N PHE A 419 12.15 7.63 -6.75
CA PHE A 419 11.35 8.61 -6.04
C PHE A 419 9.90 8.19 -5.89
N MET A 420 9.23 8.73 -4.88
CA MET A 420 7.76 8.77 -4.79
C MET A 420 7.29 10.21 -4.72
N TYR A 421 6.01 10.43 -5.01
CA TYR A 421 5.41 11.76 -4.93
C TYR A 421 4.59 11.91 -3.64
N ASP A 422 4.89 12.95 -2.87
CA ASP A 422 4.09 13.37 -1.71
C ASP A 422 3.03 14.38 -2.20
N LYS A 423 1.76 13.94 -2.26
CA LYS A 423 0.65 14.75 -2.76
C LYS A 423 0.35 15.97 -1.89
N ASP A 424 0.55 15.86 -0.59
CA ASP A 424 0.25 16.95 0.35
C ASP A 424 1.31 18.05 0.26
N LYS A 425 2.58 17.65 0.20
CA LYS A 425 3.71 18.57 0.06
C LYS A 425 3.97 19.02 -1.38
N LYS A 426 3.39 18.31 -2.36
CA LYS A 426 3.59 18.50 -3.81
C LYS A 426 5.05 18.40 -4.23
N VAL A 427 5.78 17.44 -3.67
CA VAL A 427 7.21 17.21 -3.97
C VAL A 427 7.49 15.75 -4.23
N PHE A 428 8.46 15.48 -5.09
CA PHE A 428 9.08 14.16 -5.17
C PHE A 428 10.08 14.01 -4.01
N TYR A 429 10.14 12.82 -3.42
CA TYR A 429 11.11 12.47 -2.38
C TYR A 429 11.78 11.15 -2.71
N GLU A 430 13.07 11.05 -2.38
CA GLU A 430 13.88 9.86 -2.62
C GLU A 430 13.43 8.70 -1.74
N ILE A 431 13.27 7.52 -2.34
CA ILE A 431 12.99 6.27 -1.63
C ILE A 431 14.15 5.27 -1.73
N ALA A 432 14.97 5.40 -2.77
CA ALA A 432 16.22 4.67 -2.94
C ALA A 432 17.29 5.61 -3.52
N ALA A 433 18.42 5.70 -2.82
CA ALA A 433 19.55 6.53 -3.19
C ALA A 433 20.19 6.08 -4.51
N PRO A 434 20.94 6.97 -5.20
CA PRO A 434 21.74 6.60 -6.35
C PRO A 434 22.55 5.31 -6.17
N ALA A 435 22.37 4.37 -7.09
CA ALA A 435 23.12 3.11 -7.15
C ALA A 435 23.37 2.74 -8.61
N LYS A 436 24.39 1.91 -8.86
CA LYS A 436 24.57 1.35 -10.21
C LYS A 436 23.38 0.45 -10.54
N LYS A 437 22.84 0.62 -11.75
CA LYS A 437 21.76 -0.24 -12.28
C LYS A 437 22.40 -1.52 -12.80
N ARG A 438 21.95 -2.69 -12.32
CA ARG A 438 22.36 -4.00 -12.85
C ARG A 438 21.31 -4.63 -13.74
#